data_AF-A0A2D9IZJ3-F1
#
_entry.id   AF-A0A2D9IZJ3-F1
#
_cell.length_a   1.000
_cell.length_b   1.000
_cell.length_c   1.000
_cell.angle_alpha   90.00
_cell.angle_beta   90.00
_cell.angle_gamma   90.00
#
_symmetry.space_group_name_H-M   'P 1'
#
loop_
_entity.id
_entity.type
_entity.pdbx_description
1 polymer ?
#
loop_
_entity_poly.entity_id
_entity_poly.type
_entity_poly.pdbx_seq_one_letter_code
_entity_poly.pdbx_strand_id
1 'polypeptide(L)' 'MSHRLFDGLEQDFAPLRPLFDRAIASWQVSGELWSGVWSDVGTPQRLSELEFRLSSNAR' A
#
# COMPACT_ATOMS: atom_id res chain seq x y z
N MET A 1 -9.86 -12.18 -4.60
CA MET A 1 -8.89 -12.01 -3.49
C MET A 1 -8.32 -13.37 -3.14
N SER A 2 -6.99 -13.54 -3.21
CA SER A 2 -6.33 -14.81 -2.85
C SER A 2 -5.97 -14.81 -1.37
N HIS A 3 -6.70 -15.59 -0.56
CA HIS A 3 -6.41 -15.78 0.86
C HIS A 3 -5.16 -16.65 1.09
N ARG A 4 -4.69 -17.38 0.07
CA ARG A 4 -3.56 -18.31 0.17
C ARG A 4 -2.24 -17.67 0.59
N LEU A 5 -2.08 -16.36 0.38
CA LEU A 5 -0.90 -15.63 0.86
C LEU A 5 -0.76 -15.68 2.39
N PHE A 6 -1.87 -15.93 3.09
CA PHE A 6 -1.99 -15.96 4.54
C PHE A 6 -2.10 -17.38 5.11
N ASP A 7 -2.08 -18.42 4.26
CA ASP A 7 -2.18 -19.80 4.71
C ASP A 7 -1.01 -20.14 5.65
N GLY A 8 -1.32 -20.75 6.81
CA GLY A 8 -0.31 -21.13 7.80
C GLY A 8 0.23 -19.98 8.66
N LEU A 9 -0.41 -18.81 8.66
CA LEU A 9 -0.16 -17.80 9.69
C LEU A 9 -0.73 -18.25 11.03
N GLU A 10 0.14 -18.50 12.00
CA GLU A 10 -0.24 -18.90 13.36
C GLU A 10 -0.47 -17.70 14.30
N GLN A 11 -0.05 -16.49 13.89
CA GLN A 11 -0.17 -15.27 14.68
C GLN A 11 -1.39 -14.46 14.26
N ASP A 12 -2.14 -13.97 15.26
CA ASP A 12 -3.26 -13.04 15.03
C ASP A 12 -2.80 -11.68 14.50
N PHE A 13 -1.54 -11.31 14.75
CA PHE A 13 -0.92 -10.09 14.25
C PHE A 13 0.47 -10.37 13.69
N ALA A 14 0.64 -10.16 12.39
CA ALA A 14 1.90 -10.38 11.68
C ALA A 14 2.16 -9.25 10.66
N PRO A 15 3.42 -8.84 10.44
CA PRO A 15 3.76 -7.89 9.39
C PRO A 15 3.56 -8.53 8.01
N LEU A 16 3.02 -7.75 7.07
CA LEU A 16 2.77 -8.24 5.70
C LEU A 16 4.04 -8.41 4.86
N ARG A 17 5.09 -7.62 5.13
CA ARG A 17 6.30 -7.58 4.30
C ARG A 17 6.97 -8.96 4.12
N PRO A 18 7.22 -9.76 5.17
CA PRO A 18 7.80 -11.10 5.00
C PRO A 18 6.94 -12.06 4.16
N LEU A 19 5.62 -11.87 4.11
CA LEU A 19 4.74 -12.67 3.25
C LEU A 19 4.94 -12.31 1.79
N PHE A 20 4.97 -11.01 1.48
CA PHE A 20 5.23 -10.52 0.14
C PHE A 20 6.63 -10.91 -0.33
N ASP A 21 7.66 -10.82 0.52
CA ASP A 21 9.03 -11.22 0.15
C ASP A 21 9.09 -12.68 -0.35
N ARG A 22 8.42 -13.61 0.34
CA ARG A 22 8.32 -15.03 -0.08
C ARG A 22 7.55 -15.21 -1.39
N ALA A 23 6.44 -14.49 -1.55
CA ALA A 23 5.62 -14.58 -2.76
C ALA A 23 6.30 -13.95 -3.98
N ILE A 24 7.07 -12.86 -3.79
CA ILE A 24 7.91 -12.25 -4.82
C ILE A 24 9.01 -13.24 -5.26
N ALA A 25 9.72 -13.86 -4.31
CA ALA A 25 10.74 -14.87 -4.62
C ALA A 25 10.17 -16.08 -5.37
N SER A 26 8.88 -16.36 -5.18
CA SER A 26 8.14 -17.44 -5.84
C SER A 26 7.43 -17.01 -7.14
N TRP A 27 7.62 -15.76 -7.60
CA TRP A 27 6.97 -15.21 -8.80
C TRP A 27 5.43 -15.20 -8.75
N GLN A 28 4.87 -15.09 -7.55
CA GLN A 28 3.41 -15.11 -7.31
C GLN A 28 2.80 -13.72 -7.13
N VAL A 29 3.62 -12.67 -7.24
CA VAL A 29 3.20 -11.26 -7.11
C VAL A 29 3.48 -10.54 -8.42
N SER A 30 2.46 -9.88 -8.95
CA SER A 30 2.59 -8.90 -10.03
C SER A 30 2.55 -7.48 -9.45
N GLY A 31 2.98 -6.51 -10.25
CA GLY A 31 2.85 -5.09 -9.92
C GLY A 31 2.61 -4.27 -11.17
N GLU A 32 2.05 -3.09 -10.99
CA GLU A 32 1.89 -2.09 -12.04
C GLU A 32 2.42 -0.74 -11.57
N LEU A 33 2.87 0.08 -12.52
CA LEU A 33 3.32 1.43 -12.23
C LEU A 33 2.12 2.38 -12.22
N TRP A 34 1.79 2.91 -11.05
CA TRP A 34 0.84 4.03 -10.95
C TRP A 34 1.53 5.34 -11.30
N SER A 35 1.07 6.00 -12.37
CA SER A 35 1.62 7.28 -12.85
C SER A 35 0.82 8.50 -12.39
N GLY A 36 -0.29 8.29 -11.67
CA GLY A 36 -1.12 9.35 -11.13
C GLY A 36 -0.56 9.94 -9.83
N VAL A 37 -1.26 10.95 -9.32
CA VAL A 37 -0.95 11.51 -8.00
C VAL A 37 -1.34 10.51 -6.91
N TRP A 38 -0.46 10.34 -5.93
CA TRP A 38 -0.70 9.57 -4.71
C TRP A 38 -0.16 10.34 -3.50
N SER A 39 -0.78 10.17 -2.33
CA SER A 39 -0.37 10.82 -1.08
C SER A 39 -0.58 9.89 0.11
N ASP A 40 0.46 9.74 0.94
CA ASP A 40 0.45 8.95 2.18
C ASP A 40 0.01 9.80 3.37
N VAL A 41 -1.29 9.84 3.66
CA VAL A 41 -1.85 10.68 4.72
C VAL A 41 -1.82 9.95 6.07
N GLY A 42 -0.66 9.96 6.71
CA GLY A 42 -0.46 9.39 8.05
C GLY A 42 -0.46 10.42 9.20
N THR A 43 -0.50 11.72 8.90
CA THR A 43 -0.45 12.80 9.90
C THR A 43 -1.36 13.97 9.51
N PRO A 44 -1.79 14.82 10.47
CA PRO A 44 -2.57 16.03 10.16
C PRO A 44 -1.86 16.96 9.17
N GLN A 45 -0.54 17.09 9.26
CA GLN A 45 0.24 17.96 8.36
C GLN A 45 0.19 17.46 6.92
N ARG A 46 0.30 16.13 6.69
CA ARG A 46 0.21 15.55 5.35
C ARG A 46 -1.20 15.67 4.76
N LEU A 47 -2.23 15.67 5.60
CA LEU A 47 -3.60 15.94 5.17
C LEU A 47 -3.74 17.39 4.66
N SER A 48 -3.29 18.38 5.45
CA SER A 48 -3.38 19.79 5.04
C SER A 48 -2.59 20.09 3.75
N GLU A 49 -1.44 19.42 3.55
CA GLU A 49 -0.69 19.53 2.30
C GLU A 49 -1.49 18.98 1.10
N LEU A 50 -2.15 17.82 1.27
CA LEU A 50 -3.00 17.25 0.24
C LEU A 50 -4.17 18.18 -0.10
N GLU A 51 -4.85 18.74 0.91
CA GLU A 51 -5.97 19.67 0.74
C GLU A 51 -5.55 20.94 -0.03
N PHE A 52 -4.38 21.49 0.30
CA PHE A 52 -3.81 22.63 -0.42
C PHE A 52 -3.55 22.30 -1.90
N ARG A 53 -2.98 21.12 -2.18
CA ARG A 53 -2.73 20.67 -3.57
C ARG A 53 -4.03 20.46 -4.36
N LEU A 54 -5.05 19.88 -3.73
CA LEU A 54 -6.34 19.62 -4.38
C LEU A 54 -7.12 20.91 -4.66
N SER A 55 -7.10 21.87 -3.72
CA SER A 55 -7.74 23.18 -3.92
C SER A 55 -7.03 24.04 -4.97
N SER A 56 -5.70 23.92 -5.08
CA SER A 56 -4.90 24.64 -6.09
C SER A 56 -5.07 24.10 -7.51
N ASN A 57 -5.37 22.79 -7.65
CA ASN A 57 -5.66 22.14 -8.93
C ASN A 57 -7.11 22.30 -9.41
N ALA A 58 -7.99 22.92 -8.60
CA ALA A 58 -9.41 23.12 -8.92
C ALA A 58 -9.72 24.49 -9.58
N ARG A 59 -8.70 25.17 -10.12
CA ARG A 59 -8.86 26.40 -10.93
C ARG A 59 -8.55 26.14 -12.40
#